data_AF-A0A8J6U8G7-F1
#
_entry.id   AF-A0A8J6U8G7-F1
#
_cell.length_a   1.000
_cell.length_b   1.000
_cell.length_c   1.000
_cell.angle_alpha   90.00
_cell.angle_beta   90.00
_cell.angle_gamma   90.00
#
_symmetry.space_group_name_H-M   'P 1'
#
loop_
_entity.id
_entity.type
_entity.pdbx_description
1 polymer ?
#
loop_
_entity_poly.entity_id
_entity_poly.type
_entity_poly.pdbx_seq_one_letter_code
_entity_poly.pdbx_strand_id
1 'polypeptide(L)' 'METKPLKIKLIGKKGKSYQIKFPYLKIPVTVNENLFNKMLLSTDFELYNDSSSIKKAYPIHS' A
#
# COMPACT_ATOMS: atom_id res chain seq x y z
N MET A 1 -10.57 14.76 16.29
CA MET A 1 -9.73 15.34 15.22
C MET A 1 -9.84 14.39 14.04
N GLU A 2 -10.42 14.84 12.93
CA GLU A 2 -10.53 14.03 11.71
C GLU A 2 -9.20 14.10 10.94
N THR A 3 -8.25 13.22 11.28
CA THR A 3 -7.03 13.07 10.49
C THR A 3 -7.35 12.29 9.23
N LYS A 4 -7.30 12.95 8.07
CA LYS A 4 -7.50 12.28 6.79
C LYS A 4 -6.40 11.22 6.59
N PRO A 5 -6.76 9.99 6.20
CA PRO A 5 -5.78 8.94 5.99
C PRO A 5 -4.78 9.33 4.90
N LEU A 6 -3.51 8.98 5.10
CA LEU A 6 -2.44 9.25 4.17
C LEU A 6 -2.52 8.25 3.02
N LYS A 7 -2.73 8.75 1.79
CA LYS A 7 -2.80 7.93 0.59
C LYS A 7 -1.43 7.42 0.17
N ILE A 8 -1.19 6.13 0.31
CA ILE A 8 0.06 5.46 -0.07
C ILE A 8 -0.15 4.59 -1.29
N LYS A 9 0.88 4.46 -2.14
CA LYS A 9 0.83 3.59 -3.32
C LYS A 9 1.76 2.39 -3.12
N LEU A 10 1.25 1.17 -3.31
CA LEU A 10 2.11 -0.02 -3.40
C LEU A 10 2.79 -0.03 -4.77
N ILE A 11 4.13 -0.03 -4.77
CA ILE A 11 4.95 -0.08 -6.00
C ILE A 11 5.25 -1.53 -6.37
N GLY A 12 5.51 -2.38 -5.38
CA GLY A 12 5.79 -3.80 -5.61
C GLY A 12 6.23 -4.54 -4.35
N LYS A 13 6.50 -5.83 -4.50
CA LYS A 13 7.02 -6.71 -3.44
C LYS A 13 8.40 -7.23 -3.85
N LYS A 14 9.36 -7.17 -2.93
CA LYS A 14 10.70 -7.75 -3.07
C LYS A 14 10.91 -8.77 -1.96
N GLY A 15 10.73 -10.04 -2.28
CA GLY A 15 10.82 -11.12 -1.29
C GLY A 15 9.81 -10.93 -0.15
N LYS A 16 10.30 -10.74 1.09
CA LYS A 16 9.48 -10.51 2.29
C LYS A 16 9.23 -9.02 2.61
N SER A 17 9.58 -8.13 1.69
CA SER A 17 9.43 -6.69 1.85
C SER A 17 8.53 -6.10 0.77
N TYR A 18 7.80 -5.05 1.12
CA TYR A 18 6.93 -4.28 0.24
C TYR A 18 7.55 -2.91 -0.01
N GLN A 19 7.50 -2.44 -1.24
CA GLN A 19 7.95 -1.11 -1.62
C GLN A 19 6.72 -0.22 -1.78
N ILE A 20 6.63 0.81 -0.95
CA ILE A 20 5.51 1.76 -0.91
C ILE A 20 6.00 3.16 -1.26
N LYS A 21 5.15 3.95 -1.90
CA LYS A 21 5.40 5.36 -2.21
C LYS A 21 4.42 6.23 -1.44
N PHE A 22 4.97 7.12 -0.63
CA PHE A 22 4.22 8.16 0.06
C PHE A 22 3.98 9.35 -0.88
N PRO A 23 2.89 10.11 -0.69
CA PRO A 23 2.51 11.18 -1.60
C PRO A 23 3.51 12.34 -1.55
N TYR A 24 4.10 12.58 -0.38
CA TYR A 24 5.06 13.66 -0.14
C TYR A 24 6.52 13.22 -0.29
N LEU A 25 6.77 11.93 -0.51
CA LEU A 25 8.13 11.39 -0.59
C LEU A 25 8.49 11.05 -2.03
N LYS A 26 9.58 11.65 -2.52
CA LYS A 26 10.08 11.42 -3.89
C LYS A 26 10.55 9.98 -4.09
N ILE A 27 11.16 9.39 -3.07
CA ILE A 27 11.78 8.07 -3.11
C ILE A 27 10.82 7.04 -2.48
N PRO A 28 10.59 5.87 -3.11
CA PRO A 28 9.83 4.79 -2.50
C PRO A 28 10.54 4.21 -1.26
N VAL A 29 9.76 3.87 -0.25
CA VAL A 29 10.25 3.26 1.00
C VAL A 29 10.02 1.76 0.95
N THR A 30 11.01 1.00 1.41
CA THR A 30 10.87 -0.44 1.60
C THR A 30 10.45 -0.70 3.05
N VAL A 31 9.33 -1.38 3.23
CA VAL A 31 8.80 -1.81 4.52
C VAL A 31 8.74 -3.33 4.57
N ASN A 32 8.91 -3.93 5.73
CA ASN A 32 8.71 -5.37 5.89
C ASN A 32 7.22 -5.72 5.89
N GLU A 33 6.91 -7.00 5.72
CA GLU A 33 5.54 -7.53 5.70
C GLU A 33 4.72 -7.21 6.95
N ASN A 34 5.32 -7.34 8.13
CA ASN A 34 4.62 -7.09 9.39
C ASN A 34 4.21 -5.62 9.52
N LEU A 35 5.11 -4.69 9.17
CA LEU A 35 4.82 -3.26 9.18
C LEU A 35 3.77 -2.91 8.13
N PHE A 36 3.90 -3.46 6.92
CA PHE A 36 2.92 -3.24 5.85
C PHE A 36 1.51 -3.67 6.25
N ASN A 37 1.37 -4.85 6.87
CA ASN A 37 0.07 -5.33 7.37
C ASN A 37 -0.49 -4.42 8.47
N LYS A 38 0.34 -3.93 9.38
CA LYS A 38 -0.10 -2.95 10.40
C LYS A 38 -0.57 -1.65 9.77
N MET A 39 0.11 -1.17 8.73
CA MET A 39 -0.30 0.03 8.00
C MET A 39 -1.67 -0.15 7.33
N LEU A 40 -1.92 -1.31 6.72
CA LEU A 40 -3.22 -1.62 6.10
C LEU A 40 -4.37 -1.71 7.10
N LEU A 41 -4.10 -2.15 8.33
CA LEU A 41 -5.08 -2.24 9.41
C LEU A 41 -5.31 -0.91 10.12
N SER A 42 -4.45 0.08 9.91
CA SER A 42 -4.54 1.38 10.58
C SER A 42 -5.43 2.32 9.80
N THR A 43 -6.22 3.13 10.50
CA THR A 43 -7.03 4.20 9.89
C THR A 43 -6.20 5.39 9.40
N ASP A 44 -4.90 5.39 9.68
CA ASP A 44 -3.98 6.47 9.31
C ASP A 44 -3.50 6.37 7.85
N PHE A 45 -3.68 5.22 7.19
CA PHE A 45 -3.19 4.98 5.84
C PHE A 45 -4.31 4.46 4.94
N GLU A 46 -4.35 4.94 3.71
CA GLU A 46 -5.26 4.46 2.67
C GLU A 46 -4.43 3.99 1.48
N LEU A 47 -4.64 2.74 1.05
CA LEU A 47 -3.94 2.22 -0.13
C LEU A 47 -4.61 2.78 -1.40
N TYR A 48 -3.92 3.67 -2.08
CA TYR A 48 -4.37 4.21 -3.36
C TYR A 48 -4.02 3.24 -4.49
N ASN A 49 -5.02 2.49 -4.95
CA ASN A 49 -4.92 1.63 -6.11
C ASN A 49 -5.43 2.37 -7.35
N ASP A 50 -4.51 2.68 -8.27
CA ASP A 50 -4.87 3.16 -9.59
C ASP A 50 -5.56 2.02 -10.33
N SER A 51 -6.87 2.13 -10.54
CA SER A 51 -7.74 1.07 -11.05
C SER A 51 -7.39 0.60 -12.48
N SER A 52 -6.32 1.12 -13.08
CA SER A 52 -5.82 0.74 -14.40
C SER A 52 -5.02 -0.58 -14.43
N SER A 53 -4.61 -1.13 -13.29
CA SER A 53 -3.72 -2.32 -13.25
C SER A 53 -4.28 -3.56 -12.52
N ILE A 54 -5.49 -3.49 -11.93
CA ILE A 54 -6.13 -4.64 -11.25
C ILE A 54 -7.08 -5.35 -12.20
N LYS A 55 -6.57 -5.81 -13.34
CA LYS A 55 -7.21 -6.87 -14.11
C LYS A 55 -6.14 -7.91 -14.42
N LYS A 56 -5.65 -8.65 -13.40
CA LYS A 56 -5.04 -10.00 -13.56
C LYS A 56 -4.49 -10.71 -12.31
N ALA A 57 -4.59 -10.19 -11.10
CA ALA A 57 -4.33 -10.96 -9.87
C ALA A 57 -5.20 -10.36 -8.77
N TYR A 58 -6.31 -10.93 -8.31
CA TYR A 58 -6.59 -12.31 -7.94
C TYR A 58 -8.08 -12.61 -8.24
N PRO A 59 -8.46 -13.75 -8.83
CA PRO A 59 -9.84 -14.19 -8.78
C PRO A 59 -10.14 -14.67 -7.36
N ILE A 60 -10.90 -13.89 -6.61
CA ILE A 60 -11.59 -14.39 -5.42
C ILE A 60 -12.74 -15.24 -5.99
N HIS A 61 -12.54 -16.56 -6.05
CA HIS A 61 -13.66 -17.48 -6.23
C HIS A 61 -14.55 -17.35 -4.99
N SER A 62 -15.83 -17.05 -5.21
CA SER A 62 -16.91 -17.34 -4.26
C SER A 62 -17.78 -18.42 -4.85
#